data_AF-A0A2G9S3Y9-F1
#
_entry.id   AF-A0A2G9S3Y9-F1
#
_cell.length_a   1.000
_cell.length_b   1.000
_cell.length_c   1.000
_cell.angle_alpha   90.00
_cell.angle_beta   90.00
_cell.angle_gamma   90.00
#
_symmetry.space_group_name_H-M   'P 1'
#
loop_
_entity.id
_entity.type
_entity.pdbx_description
1 polymer ?
#
loop_
_entity_poly.entity_id
_entity_poly.type
_entity_poly.pdbx_seq_one_letter_code
_entity_poly.pdbx_strand_id
1 'polypeptide(L)'
;MFSLLQEQNICQRYDQLMEAWEKKVDRIENNPRRKAKESKTREYYEKQFPEIRKQREQQERFQRVGQRGAGLSATIARSEHEISEIIDGLSEQENNEKQMRQLSVIPPMMFDAEQRRVKFINMNGLMEDPMKVYKDRQFMNVWTDHEKEIFKEKFVQHPKNFGHIATCLERKSVADCVLYYYLTKKNENYKSLVRRNYSKRRGRNQEDWM
;
A
#
# COMPACT_ATOMS: atom_id res chain seq x y z
N MET A 1 -42.57 12.49 10.64
CA MET A 1 -41.67 13.34 11.47
C MET A 1 -40.32 12.68 11.74
N PHE A 2 -40.25 11.43 12.21
CA PHE A 2 -38.96 10.75 12.45
C PHE A 2 -38.10 10.49 11.19
N SER A 3 -38.70 10.20 10.04
CA SER A 3 -37.97 9.98 8.77
C SER A 3 -37.27 11.24 8.24
N LEU A 4 -37.95 12.38 8.24
CA LEU A 4 -37.41 13.67 7.79
C LEU A 4 -36.23 14.14 8.65
N LEU A 5 -36.28 13.92 9.97
CA LEU A 5 -35.19 14.28 10.88
C LEU A 5 -33.96 13.38 10.66
N GLN A 6 -34.19 12.10 10.34
CA GLN A 6 -33.13 11.16 10.01
C GLN A 6 -32.47 11.49 8.66
N GLU A 7 -33.26 11.83 7.64
CA GLU A 7 -32.76 12.29 6.34
C GLU A 7 -31.94 13.58 6.47
N GLN A 8 -32.42 14.56 7.23
CA GLN A 8 -31.68 15.80 7.50
C GLN A 8 -30.33 15.53 8.18
N ASN A 9 -30.29 14.62 9.17
CA ASN A 9 -29.04 14.23 9.81
C ASN A 9 -28.07 13.55 8.84
N ILE A 10 -28.57 12.72 7.92
CA ILE A 10 -27.73 12.04 6.92
C ILE A 10 -27.16 13.05 5.93
N CYS A 11 -27.95 14.00 5.43
CA CYS A 11 -27.48 15.05 4.53
C CYS A 11 -26.40 15.93 5.20
N GLN A 12 -26.66 16.41 6.41
CA GLN A 12 -25.68 17.21 7.16
C GLN A 12 -24.39 16.43 7.42
N ARG A 13 -24.49 15.13 7.72
CA ARG A 13 -23.32 14.28 7.92
C ARG A 13 -22.55 14.06 6.62
N TYR A 14 -23.25 13.88 5.50
CA TYR A 14 -22.64 13.77 4.18
C TYR A 14 -21.87 15.05 3.83
N ASP A 15 -22.49 16.21 3.97
CA ASP A 15 -21.87 17.51 3.67
C ASP A 15 -20.57 17.71 4.46
N GLN A 16 -20.59 17.41 5.76
CA GLN A 16 -19.40 17.48 6.61
C GLN A 16 -18.27 16.54 6.14
N LEU A 17 -18.63 15.30 5.76
CA LEU A 17 -17.66 14.32 5.29
C LEU A 17 -17.12 14.69 3.91
N MET A 18 -17.97 15.25 3.04
CA MET A 18 -17.57 15.76 1.73
C MET A 18 -16.61 16.93 1.86
N GLU A 19 -16.91 17.91 2.70
CA GLU A 19 -16.01 19.05 2.93
C GLU A 19 -14.65 18.60 3.49
N ALA A 20 -14.66 17.63 4.42
CA ALA A 20 -13.43 17.05 4.94
C ALA A 20 -12.64 16.27 3.88
N TRP A 21 -13.34 15.59 2.97
CA TRP A 21 -12.74 14.88 1.85
C TRP A 21 -12.16 15.85 0.82
N GLU A 22 -12.88 16.89 0.42
CA GLU A 22 -12.42 17.94 -0.51
C GLU A 22 -11.15 18.61 0.03
N LYS A 23 -11.14 19.03 1.29
CA LYS A 23 -9.95 19.58 1.95
C LYS A 23 -8.75 18.63 1.95
N LYS A 24 -9.01 17.32 2.03
CA LYS A 24 -7.96 16.29 1.97
C LYS A 24 -7.45 16.11 0.54
N VAL A 25 -8.34 16.08 -0.45
CA VAL A 25 -8.00 16.03 -1.87
C VAL A 25 -7.17 17.24 -2.26
N ASP A 26 -7.64 18.45 -1.95
CA ASP A 26 -6.92 19.70 -2.21
C ASP A 26 -5.52 19.70 -1.61
N ARG A 27 -5.37 19.19 -0.38
CA ARG A 27 -4.06 19.08 0.27
C ARG A 27 -3.14 18.09 -0.44
N ILE A 28 -3.68 16.98 -0.91
CA ILE A 28 -2.92 15.97 -1.65
C ILE A 28 -2.50 16.52 -3.01
N GLU A 29 -3.43 17.11 -3.76
CA GLU A 29 -3.18 17.68 -5.08
C GLU A 29 -2.23 18.88 -5.01
N ASN A 30 -2.38 19.75 -4.02
CA ASN A 30 -1.49 20.89 -3.82
C ASN A 30 -0.16 20.54 -3.13
N ASN A 31 0.10 19.28 -2.82
CA ASN A 31 1.37 18.87 -2.25
C ASN A 31 2.53 19.12 -3.25
N PRO A 32 3.51 19.99 -2.92
CA PRO A 32 4.58 20.35 -3.85
C PRO A 32 5.42 19.16 -4.33
N ARG A 33 5.66 18.16 -3.48
CA ARG A 33 6.41 16.95 -3.84
C ARG A 33 5.63 16.10 -4.84
N ARG A 34 4.31 15.99 -4.66
CA ARG A 34 3.44 15.25 -5.58
C ARG A 34 3.39 15.96 -6.93
N LYS A 35 3.10 17.26 -6.96
CA LYS A 35 3.08 18.07 -8.19
C LYS A 35 4.41 17.96 -8.96
N ALA A 36 5.54 18.05 -8.27
CA ALA A 36 6.85 17.91 -8.91
C ALA A 36 7.08 16.52 -9.50
N LYS A 37 6.64 15.46 -8.81
CA LYS A 37 6.71 14.07 -9.32
C LYS A 37 5.83 13.90 -10.55
N GLU A 38 4.58 14.35 -10.49
CA GLU A 38 3.63 14.27 -11.60
C GLU A 38 4.11 15.06 -12.83
N SER A 39 4.70 16.25 -12.65
CA SER A 39 5.29 17.00 -13.75
C SER A 39 6.42 16.21 -14.43
N LYS A 40 7.34 15.64 -13.65
CA LYS A 40 8.43 14.81 -14.19
C LYS A 40 7.91 13.58 -14.92
N THR A 41 6.90 12.91 -14.35
CA THR A 41 6.26 11.74 -14.99
C THR A 41 5.62 12.14 -16.32
N ARG A 42 4.87 13.24 -16.34
CA ARG A 42 4.26 13.79 -17.56
C ARG A 42 5.32 14.14 -18.62
N GLU A 43 6.35 14.91 -18.26
CA GLU A 43 7.45 15.28 -19.15
C GLU A 43 8.15 14.06 -19.74
N TYR A 44 8.36 13.02 -18.94
CA TYR A 44 8.92 11.74 -19.40
C TYR A 44 8.03 11.09 -20.47
N TYR A 45 6.72 10.96 -20.20
CA TYR A 45 5.79 10.37 -21.17
C TYR A 45 5.63 11.22 -22.43
N GLU A 46 5.54 12.55 -22.31
CA GLU A 46 5.50 13.45 -23.47
C GLU A 46 6.78 13.38 -24.32
N LYS A 47 7.93 13.05 -23.72
CA LYS A 47 9.18 12.80 -24.46
C LYS A 47 9.20 11.44 -25.15
N GLN A 48 8.62 10.40 -24.55
CA GLN A 48 8.57 9.05 -25.13
C GLN A 48 7.46 8.91 -26.19
N PHE A 49 6.35 9.65 -26.04
CA PHE A 49 5.17 9.59 -26.90
C PHE A 49 4.79 11.00 -27.37
N PRO A 50 5.41 11.50 -28.46
CA PRO A 50 5.18 12.85 -28.98
C PRO A 50 3.71 13.16 -29.32
N GLU A 51 2.91 12.12 -29.65
CA GLU A 51 1.49 12.23 -29.97
C GLU A 51 0.66 12.75 -28.79
N ILE A 52 1.00 12.33 -27.56
CA ILE A 52 0.33 12.76 -26.33
C ILE A 52 0.54 14.27 -26.11
N ARG A 53 1.75 14.75 -26.37
CA ARG A 53 2.08 16.18 -26.29
C ARG A 53 1.32 16.99 -27.33
N LYS A 54 1.26 16.51 -28.57
CA LYS A 54 0.56 17.18 -29.68
C LYS A 54 -0.94 17.32 -29.39
N GLN A 55 -1.59 16.29 -28.85
CA GLN A 55 -3.00 16.34 -28.45
C GLN A 55 -3.24 17.36 -27.34
N ARG A 56 -2.38 17.41 -26.30
CA ARG A 56 -2.49 18.41 -25.23
C ARG A 56 -2.35 19.83 -25.77
N GLU A 57 -1.32 20.10 -26.57
CA GLU A 57 -1.07 21.42 -27.15
C GLU A 57 -2.22 21.87 -28.06
N GLN A 58 -2.82 20.94 -28.81
CA GLN A 58 -4.01 21.19 -29.62
C GLN A 58 -5.23 21.51 -28.73
N GLN A 59 -5.49 20.72 -27.69
CA GLN A 59 -6.59 20.96 -26.74
C GLN A 59 -6.45 22.32 -26.02
N GLU A 60 -5.23 22.67 -25.57
CA GLU A 60 -4.92 23.96 -24.95
C GLU A 60 -5.04 25.13 -25.94
N ARG A 61 -4.81 24.90 -27.24
CA ARG A 61 -5.08 25.90 -28.29
C ARG A 61 -6.58 26.14 -28.42
N PHE A 62 -7.40 25.09 -28.49
CA PHE A 62 -8.86 25.22 -28.55
C PHE A 62 -9.45 25.91 -27.31
N GLN A 63 -9.01 25.55 -26.10
CA GLN A 63 -9.47 26.21 -24.86
C GLN A 63 -9.12 27.70 -24.79
N ARG A 64 -7.93 28.10 -25.27
CA ARG A 64 -7.53 29.52 -25.31
C ARG A 64 -8.36 30.35 -26.30
N VAL A 65 -8.84 29.72 -27.37
CA VAL A 65 -9.73 30.36 -28.35
C VAL A 65 -11.14 30.53 -27.76
N GLY A 66 -11.65 29.56 -26.99
CA GLY A 66 -12.98 29.64 -26.37
C GLY A 66 -13.13 30.69 -25.26
N GLN A 67 -12.06 31.05 -24.53
CA GLN A 67 -12.12 32.03 -23.44
C GLN A 67 -12.05 33.50 -23.88
N ARG A 68 -11.65 33.79 -25.13
CA ARG A 68 -11.46 35.16 -25.63
C ARG A 68 -12.44 35.55 -26.72
N GLY A 69 -13.73 35.40 -26.42
CA GLY A 69 -14.81 36.10 -27.10
C GLY A 69 -15.15 35.62 -28.51
N ALA A 70 -16.44 35.41 -28.74
CA ALA A 70 -17.08 35.01 -29.99
C ALA A 70 -16.94 36.00 -31.18
N GLY A 71 -15.84 36.76 -31.27
CA GLY A 71 -15.63 37.79 -32.30
C GLY A 71 -14.22 37.89 -32.88
N LEU A 72 -13.25 37.08 -32.43
CA LEU A 72 -11.84 37.16 -32.88
C LEU A 72 -11.31 35.88 -33.57
N SER A 73 -12.17 34.90 -33.87
CA SER A 73 -11.79 33.65 -34.56
C SER A 73 -11.00 33.93 -35.86
N ALA A 74 -11.38 34.99 -36.58
CA ALA A 74 -10.76 35.42 -37.83
C ALA A 74 -9.29 35.89 -37.72
N THR A 75 -8.80 36.27 -36.52
CA THR A 75 -7.42 36.76 -36.34
C THR A 75 -6.41 35.67 -35.98
N ILE A 76 -6.84 34.45 -35.63
CA ILE A 76 -5.96 33.36 -35.18
C ILE A 76 -5.89 32.21 -36.19
N ALA A 77 -6.94 32.02 -36.98
CA ALA A 77 -6.99 31.02 -38.02
C ALA A 77 -6.16 31.45 -39.24
N ARG A 78 -5.29 30.56 -39.71
CA ARG A 78 -4.43 30.83 -40.89
C ARG A 78 -5.13 30.54 -42.22
N SER A 79 -6.32 29.95 -42.18
CA SER A 79 -7.14 29.62 -43.35
C SER A 79 -8.63 29.60 -43.00
N GLU A 80 -9.47 29.71 -44.02
CA GLU A 80 -10.94 29.62 -43.91
C GLU A 80 -11.41 28.26 -43.35
N HIS A 81 -10.66 27.20 -43.61
CA HIS A 81 -10.92 25.88 -43.04
C HIS A 81 -10.67 25.85 -41.53
N GLU A 82 -9.57 26.47 -41.06
CA GLU A 82 -9.30 26.61 -39.62
C GLU A 82 -10.39 27.46 -38.92
N ILE A 83 -10.95 28.47 -39.59
CA ILE A 83 -12.07 29.26 -39.05
C ILE A 83 -13.30 28.39 -38.86
N SER A 84 -13.63 27.57 -39.86
CA SER A 84 -14.81 26.69 -39.84
C SER A 84 -14.70 25.63 -38.74
N GLU A 85 -13.54 24.98 -38.61
CA GLU A 85 -13.29 24.00 -37.52
C GLU A 85 -13.41 24.63 -36.13
N ILE A 86 -12.96 25.88 -35.95
CA ILE A 86 -13.10 26.60 -34.68
C ILE A 86 -14.58 26.90 -34.38
N ILE A 87 -15.35 27.33 -35.38
CA ILE A 87 -16.77 27.65 -35.21
C ILE A 87 -17.57 26.38 -34.87
N ASP A 88 -17.34 25.30 -35.60
CA ASP A 88 -18.01 24.02 -35.37
C ASP A 88 -17.68 23.47 -33.98
N GLY A 89 -16.41 23.52 -33.57
CA GLY A 89 -16.00 23.09 -32.23
C GLY A 89 -16.60 23.93 -31.09
N LEU A 90 -16.75 25.24 -31.28
CA LEU A 90 -17.41 26.11 -30.28
C LEU A 90 -18.91 25.84 -30.19
N SER A 91 -19.57 25.63 -31.33
CA SER A 91 -20.99 25.31 -31.39
C SER A 91 -21.27 23.94 -30.77
N GLU A 92 -20.44 22.95 -31.06
CA GLU A 92 -20.52 21.62 -30.48
C GLU A 92 -20.31 21.65 -28.97
N GLN A 93 -19.33 22.43 -28.49
CA GLN A 93 -19.09 22.61 -27.06
C GLN A 93 -20.28 23.27 -26.34
N GLU A 94 -20.85 24.33 -26.90
CA GLU A 94 -22.03 25.00 -26.32
C GLU A 94 -23.25 24.08 -26.29
N ASN A 95 -23.47 23.31 -27.37
CA ASN A 95 -24.57 22.36 -27.45
C ASN A 95 -24.41 21.23 -26.42
N ASN A 96 -23.17 20.73 -26.25
CA ASN A 96 -22.85 19.73 -25.25
C ASN A 96 -23.08 20.26 -23.82
N GLU A 97 -22.66 21.49 -23.52
CA GLU A 97 -22.91 22.11 -22.21
C GLU A 97 -24.40 22.29 -21.90
N LYS A 98 -25.21 22.69 -22.89
CA LYS A 98 -26.67 22.80 -22.75
C LYS A 98 -27.29 21.43 -22.49
N GLN A 99 -26.87 20.41 -23.22
CA GLN A 99 -27.31 19.03 -23.00
C GLN A 99 -26.93 18.55 -21.60
N MET A 100 -25.69 18.77 -21.17
CA MET A 100 -25.21 18.41 -19.83
C MET A 100 -25.99 19.09 -18.71
N ARG A 101 -26.41 20.36 -18.89
CA ARG A 101 -27.24 21.08 -17.91
C ARG A 101 -28.70 20.61 -17.88
N GLN A 102 -29.21 20.03 -18.97
CA GLN A 102 -30.55 19.46 -19.04
C GLN A 102 -30.64 18.06 -18.42
N LEU A 103 -29.51 17.35 -18.32
CA LEU A 103 -29.46 16.05 -17.66
C LEU A 103 -29.64 16.23 -16.14
N SER A 104 -30.57 15.48 -15.55
CA SER A 104 -30.73 15.42 -14.10
C SER A 104 -29.52 14.72 -13.47
N VAL A 105 -28.92 15.34 -12.45
CA VAL A 105 -27.92 14.67 -11.62
C VAL A 105 -28.63 13.61 -10.78
N ILE A 106 -28.42 12.33 -11.12
CA ILE A 106 -28.90 11.20 -10.32
C ILE A 106 -27.96 11.07 -9.12
N PRO A 107 -28.44 11.26 -7.87
CA PRO A 107 -27.61 11.05 -6.70
C PRO A 107 -27.07 9.62 -6.67
N PRO A 108 -25.82 9.40 -6.23
CA PRO A 108 -25.28 8.06 -6.08
C PRO A 108 -26.21 7.25 -5.15
N MET A 109 -26.69 6.10 -5.65
CA MET A 109 -27.61 5.26 -4.90
C MET A 109 -26.96 4.85 -3.58
N MET A 110 -27.51 5.33 -2.48
CA MET A 110 -27.07 4.93 -1.15
C MET A 110 -27.42 3.46 -0.97
N PHE A 111 -26.40 2.61 -0.84
CA PHE A 111 -26.59 1.20 -0.51
C PHE A 111 -27.50 1.06 0.71
N ASP A 112 -28.38 0.07 0.71
CA ASP A 112 -29.20 -0.24 1.88
C ASP A 112 -28.33 -0.75 3.05
N ALA A 113 -28.94 -0.93 4.22
CA ALA A 113 -28.22 -1.38 5.41
C ALA A 113 -27.60 -2.78 5.25
N GLU A 114 -28.14 -3.62 4.37
CA GLU A 114 -27.65 -4.97 4.13
C GLU A 114 -26.47 -4.98 3.15
N GLN A 115 -26.58 -4.24 2.06
CA GLN A 115 -25.52 -4.01 1.07
C GLN A 115 -24.31 -3.31 1.70
N ARG A 116 -24.51 -2.36 2.62
CA ARG A 116 -23.40 -1.74 3.38
C ARG A 116 -22.66 -2.71 4.31
N ARG A 117 -23.28 -3.83 4.70
CA ARG A 117 -22.64 -4.87 5.50
C ARG A 117 -21.78 -5.81 4.65
N VAL A 118 -22.05 -5.92 3.36
CA VAL A 118 -21.27 -6.75 2.44
C VAL A 118 -19.94 -6.04 2.14
N LYS A 119 -18.88 -6.44 2.83
CA LYS A 119 -17.51 -5.97 2.57
C LYS A 119 -16.72 -7.03 1.83
N PHE A 120 -16.03 -6.62 0.78
CA PHE A 120 -15.01 -7.48 0.16
C PHE A 120 -13.83 -7.63 1.11
N ILE A 121 -13.64 -8.84 1.63
CA ILE A 121 -12.50 -9.18 2.48
C ILE A 121 -11.36 -9.60 1.55
N ASN A 122 -10.45 -8.67 1.27
CA ASN A 122 -9.28 -8.94 0.45
C ASN A 122 -8.24 -9.74 1.24
N MET A 123 -7.97 -10.98 0.82
CA MET A 123 -7.01 -11.91 1.45
C MET A 123 -5.66 -11.98 0.69
N ASN A 124 -5.31 -10.94 -0.09
CA ASN A 124 -4.07 -10.89 -0.87
C ASN A 124 -2.76 -10.86 -0.04
N GLY A 125 -2.84 -10.95 1.29
CA GLY A 125 -1.67 -10.95 2.17
C GLY A 125 -1.01 -9.58 2.35
N LEU A 126 -1.70 -8.47 2.05
CA LEU A 126 -1.18 -7.13 2.29
C LEU A 126 -0.85 -6.93 3.78
N MET A 127 0.44 -6.75 4.08
CA MET A 127 0.90 -6.30 5.39
C MET A 127 0.96 -4.77 5.41
N GLU A 128 0.01 -4.15 6.10
CA GLU A 128 -0.05 -2.68 6.26
C GLU A 128 1.17 -2.12 7.01
N ASP A 129 1.62 -2.81 8.06
CA ASP A 129 2.87 -2.52 8.77
C ASP A 129 3.69 -3.81 8.99
N PRO A 130 4.66 -4.09 8.09
CA PRO A 130 5.54 -5.25 8.22
C PRO A 130 6.37 -5.27 9.51
N MET A 131 6.73 -4.09 10.04
CA MET A 131 7.57 -3.98 11.23
C MET A 131 6.80 -4.31 12.50
N LYS A 132 5.53 -3.88 12.58
CA LYS A 132 4.62 -4.28 13.65
C LYS A 132 4.43 -5.81 13.66
N VAL A 133 4.15 -6.42 12.50
CA VAL A 133 3.98 -7.88 12.41
C VAL A 133 5.24 -8.63 12.84
N TYR A 134 6.43 -8.13 12.46
CA TYR A 134 7.70 -8.71 12.90
C TYR A 134 7.87 -8.66 14.42
N LYS A 135 7.61 -7.50 15.04
CA LYS A 135 7.69 -7.33 16.50
C LYS A 135 6.67 -8.20 17.24
N ASP A 136 5.44 -8.25 16.75
CA ASP A 136 4.35 -9.05 17.33
C ASP A 136 4.74 -10.55 17.37
N ARG A 137 5.42 -11.05 16.32
CA ARG A 137 5.94 -12.43 16.31
C ARG A 137 6.97 -12.72 17.40
N GLN A 138 7.77 -11.73 17.84
CA GLN A 138 8.73 -11.92 18.93
C GLN A 138 8.02 -12.20 20.27
N PHE A 139 6.85 -11.61 20.48
CA PHE A 139 6.04 -11.81 21.70
C PHE A 139 5.25 -13.12 21.68
N MET A 140 5.00 -13.71 20.51
CA MET A 140 4.32 -15.01 20.42
C MET A 140 5.26 -16.19 20.73
N ASN A 141 6.57 -16.04 20.49
CA ASN A 141 7.56 -17.10 20.69
C ASN A 141 8.52 -16.80 21.85
N VAL A 142 7.96 -16.62 23.04
CA VAL A 142 8.76 -16.37 24.25
C VAL A 142 9.45 -17.66 24.71
N TRP A 143 10.75 -17.58 24.99
CA TRP A 143 11.54 -18.67 25.54
C TRP A 143 11.68 -18.52 27.06
N THR A 144 11.19 -19.51 27.80
CA THR A 144 11.39 -19.61 29.25
C THR A 144 12.81 -20.06 29.57
N ASP A 145 13.32 -19.74 30.76
CA ASP A 145 14.68 -20.11 31.13
C ASP A 145 14.89 -21.63 31.17
N HIS A 146 13.86 -22.38 31.56
CA HIS A 146 13.85 -23.84 31.50
C HIS A 146 14.00 -24.38 30.06
N GLU A 147 13.24 -23.84 29.10
CA GLU A 147 13.36 -24.23 27.68
C GLU A 147 14.75 -23.91 27.11
N LYS A 148 15.35 -22.77 27.52
CA LYS A 148 16.71 -22.38 27.10
C LYS A 148 17.75 -23.37 27.63
N GLU A 149 17.60 -23.82 28.87
CA GLU A 149 18.50 -24.80 29.49
C GLU A 149 18.41 -26.15 28.78
N ILE A 150 17.20 -26.67 28.55
CA ILE A 150 16.96 -27.90 27.78
C ILE A 150 17.59 -27.78 26.39
N PHE A 151 17.36 -26.67 25.69
CA PHE A 151 17.93 -26.43 24.37
C PHE A 151 19.45 -26.51 24.39
N LYS A 152 20.09 -25.82 25.35
CA LYS A 152 21.55 -25.78 25.51
C LYS A 152 22.12 -27.16 25.82
N GLU A 153 21.50 -27.90 26.73
CA GLU A 153 21.91 -29.25 27.12
C GLU A 153 21.84 -30.21 25.93
N LYS A 154 20.68 -30.26 25.26
CA LYS A 154 20.44 -31.15 24.11
C LYS A 154 21.29 -30.77 22.90
N PHE A 155 21.55 -29.48 22.67
CA PHE A 155 22.45 -29.03 21.61
C PHE A 155 23.90 -29.48 21.84
N VAL A 156 24.36 -29.49 23.08
CA VAL A 156 25.71 -29.96 23.44
C VAL A 156 25.84 -31.48 23.28
N GLN A 157 24.74 -32.23 23.45
CA GLN A 157 24.69 -33.68 23.23
C GLN A 157 24.59 -34.05 21.75
N HIS A 158 23.73 -33.35 20.99
CA HIS A 158 23.45 -33.59 19.57
C HIS A 158 23.55 -32.28 18.76
N PRO A 159 24.77 -31.83 18.41
CA PRO A 159 24.98 -30.55 17.75
C PRO A 159 24.21 -30.45 16.43
N LYS A 160 23.41 -29.40 16.27
CA LYS A 160 22.61 -29.09 15.08
C LYS A 160 21.52 -30.11 14.71
N ASN A 161 21.23 -31.10 15.57
CA ASN A 161 20.07 -31.97 15.38
C ASN A 161 18.80 -31.30 15.93
N PHE A 162 18.31 -30.28 15.23
CA PHE A 162 17.15 -29.49 15.67
C PHE A 162 15.84 -30.28 15.69
N GLY A 163 15.73 -31.34 14.87
CA GLY A 163 14.61 -32.27 14.92
C GLY A 163 14.52 -32.94 16.28
N HIS A 164 15.63 -33.52 16.75
CA HIS A 164 15.68 -34.16 18.07
C HIS A 164 15.50 -33.15 19.21
N ILE A 165 16.14 -31.97 19.14
CA ILE A 165 16.00 -30.95 20.18
C ILE A 165 14.55 -30.47 20.33
N ALA A 166 13.82 -30.30 19.21
CA ALA A 166 12.42 -29.89 19.24
C ALA A 166 11.52 -30.94 19.91
N THR A 167 11.83 -32.24 19.80
CA THR A 167 11.06 -33.29 20.51
C THR A 167 11.14 -33.18 22.03
N CYS A 168 12.18 -32.55 22.56
CA CYS A 168 12.33 -32.30 24.00
C CYS A 168 11.67 -30.98 24.45
N LEU A 169 11.06 -30.21 23.54
CA LEU A 169 10.45 -28.92 23.79
C LEU A 169 9.01 -28.91 23.28
N GLU A 170 8.05 -29.20 24.17
CA GLU A 170 6.64 -29.42 23.81
C GLU A 170 5.99 -28.26 23.06
N ARG A 171 6.43 -27.01 23.33
CA ARG A 171 5.84 -25.79 22.77
C ARG A 171 6.70 -25.13 21.69
N LYS A 172 7.79 -25.77 21.26
CA LYS A 172 8.72 -25.21 20.26
C LYS A 172 8.84 -26.12 19.05
N SER A 173 8.61 -25.55 17.88
CA SER A 173 8.83 -26.25 16.62
C SER A 173 10.32 -26.32 16.26
N VAL A 174 10.65 -27.15 15.26
CA VAL A 174 12.00 -27.18 14.68
C VAL A 174 12.42 -25.81 14.15
N ALA A 175 11.48 -25.07 13.54
CA ALA A 175 11.74 -23.72 13.04
C ALA A 175 12.09 -22.75 14.17
N ASP A 176 11.42 -22.87 15.32
CA ASP A 176 11.70 -22.06 16.52
C ASP A 176 13.09 -22.38 17.08
N CYS A 177 13.46 -23.67 17.14
CA CYS A 177 14.77 -24.12 17.57
C CYS A 177 15.91 -23.57 16.67
N VAL A 178 15.70 -23.59 15.36
CA VAL A 178 16.63 -23.02 14.39
C VAL A 178 16.74 -21.51 14.59
N LEU A 179 15.60 -20.80 14.65
CA LEU A 179 15.58 -19.36 14.85
C LEU A 179 16.31 -18.96 16.14
N TYR A 180 15.99 -19.63 17.26
CA TYR A 180 16.61 -19.41 18.55
C TYR A 180 18.13 -19.60 18.48
N TYR A 181 18.61 -20.68 17.86
CA TYR A 181 20.03 -20.89 17.63
C TYR A 181 20.70 -19.70 16.93
N TYR A 182 20.12 -19.15 15.86
CA TYR A 182 20.74 -18.04 15.16
C TYR A 182 20.76 -16.74 15.98
N LEU A 183 19.73 -16.51 16.80
CA LEU A 183 19.65 -15.36 17.71
C LEU A 183 20.68 -15.45 18.85
N THR A 184 20.94 -16.64 19.40
CA THR A 184 21.75 -16.80 20.61
C THR A 184 23.16 -17.37 20.38
N LYS A 185 23.46 -17.98 19.23
CA LYS A 185 24.74 -18.71 19.01
C LYS A 185 26.01 -17.90 19.23
N LYS A 186 25.95 -16.58 19.05
CA LYS A 186 27.09 -15.70 19.30
C LYS A 186 27.23 -15.39 20.79
N ASN A 187 26.13 -15.16 21.49
CA ASN A 187 26.10 -14.84 22.91
C ASN A 187 26.46 -16.06 23.78
N GLU A 188 25.80 -17.19 23.53
CA GLU A 188 25.99 -18.44 24.29
C GLU A 188 27.26 -19.22 23.88
N ASN A 189 27.88 -18.84 22.77
CA ASN A 189 29.10 -19.45 22.23
C ASN A 189 29.02 -21.00 22.15
N TYR A 190 27.96 -21.53 21.54
CA TYR A 190 27.71 -22.99 21.48
C TYR A 190 28.88 -23.81 20.91
N LYS A 191 29.69 -23.24 20.01
CA LYS A 191 30.90 -23.90 19.48
C LYS A 191 31.89 -24.27 20.60
N SER A 192 32.10 -23.36 21.56
CA SER A 192 32.98 -23.60 22.70
C SER A 192 32.44 -24.69 23.64
N LEU A 193 31.12 -24.67 23.88
CA LEU A 193 30.44 -25.63 24.75
C LEU A 193 30.51 -27.05 24.20
N VAL A 194 30.26 -27.22 22.89
CA VAL A 194 30.37 -28.51 22.20
C VAL A 194 31.80 -29.03 22.27
N ARG A 195 32.82 -28.18 22.00
CA ARG A 195 34.23 -28.57 22.10
C ARG A 195 34.61 -29.05 23.50
N ARG A 196 34.23 -28.30 24.54
CA ARG A 196 34.51 -28.65 25.94
C ARG A 196 33.86 -29.99 26.33
N ASN A 197 32.64 -30.24 25.86
CA ASN A 197 31.93 -31.48 26.16
C ASN A 197 32.52 -32.69 25.42
N TYR A 198 32.97 -32.49 24.17
CA TYR A 198 33.62 -33.55 23.39
C TYR A 198 34.94 -34.01 24.03
N SER A 199 35.76 -33.08 24.52
CA SER A 199 37.01 -33.41 25.24
C SER A 199 36.76 -34.20 26.53
N LYS A 200 35.71 -33.86 27.30
CA LYS A 200 35.33 -34.61 28.51
C LYS A 200 34.89 -36.04 28.22
N ARG A 201 34.16 -36.28 27.11
CA ARG A 201 33.73 -37.63 26.71
C ARG A 201 34.91 -38.51 26.29
N ARG A 202 35.94 -37.93 25.65
CA ARG A 202 37.11 -38.69 25.20
C ARG A 202 38.04 -39.09 26.35
N GLY A 203 38.15 -38.29 27.40
CA GLY A 203 38.96 -38.61 28.59
C GLY A 203 38.42 -39.77 29.45
N ARG A 204 37.10 -40.04 29.43
CA ARG A 204 36.48 -41.14 30.18
C ARG A 204 36.67 -42.53 29.55
N ASN A 205 37.04 -42.62 28.27
CA ASN A 205 37.22 -43.90 27.56
C ASN A 205 38.67 -44.42 27.64
N GLN A 206 39.56 -43.80 28.44
CA GLN A 206 40.96 -44.21 28.55
C GLN A 206 41.30 -44.92 29.88
N GLU A 207 40.35 -45.00 30.83
CA GLU A 207 40.60 -45.55 32.17
C GLU A 207 40.12 -47.01 32.38
N ASP A 208 39.78 -47.76 31.32
CA ASP A 208 39.18 -49.10 31.42
C ASP A 208 40.02 -50.23 30.77
N TRP A 209 41.35 -50.17 30.92
CA TRP A 209 42.30 -51.22 30.52
C TRP A 209 43.37 -51.48 31.59
N MET A 210 42.96 -51.82 32.82
CA MET A 210 43.82 -52.52 33.78
C MET A 210 43.35 -53.96 33.92
#